data_AF-A0A853XE62-F1
#
_entry.id   AF-A0A853XE62-F1
#
_cell.length_a   1.000
_cell.length_b   1.000
_cell.length_c   1.000
_cell.angle_alpha   90.00
_cell.angle_beta   90.00
_cell.angle_gamma   90.00
#
_symmetry.space_group_name_H-M   'P 1'
#
loop_
_entity.id
_entity.type
_entity.pdbx_description
1 polymer ?
#
loop_
_entity_poly.entity_id
_entity_poly.type
_entity_poly.pdbx_seq_one_letter_code
_entity_poly.pdbx_strand_id
1 'polypeptide(L)'
;MKYFNKDWYKEMQVSGFLNFPETVEEWEEMLRESEKVRMDYKQSLREDVEEKKEDLLKFLPKSLHPYIHDNTINSEYPSAKLKKLMLEWNEDYEKRMNNLEQACIDNYTSIKEKLPQNVVQLHEYSLHDSVVKSVERRSENTLIITLDCSGTFSEFDKLQITFTGVTKCSIPENFEGAWWLCHEIDLIHEGFELGVLFDCPFEEVTICAKDVLLKIGN
;
A
#
# COMPACT_ATOMS: atom_id res chain seq x y z
N MET A 1 2.60 -2.55 -12.04
CA MET A 1 2.07 -1.42 -11.27
C MET A 1 2.62 -0.12 -11.85
N LYS A 2 1.77 0.75 -12.37
CA LYS A 2 2.09 2.05 -12.97
C LYS A 2 1.96 3.18 -11.95
N TYR A 3 0.92 3.12 -11.13
CA TYR A 3 0.59 4.15 -10.14
C TYR A 3 1.04 3.72 -8.74
N PHE A 4 0.49 2.64 -8.19
CA PHE A 4 0.66 2.29 -6.77
C PHE A 4 1.72 1.20 -6.51
N ASN A 5 2.93 1.38 -7.05
CA ASN A 5 4.02 0.38 -6.97
C ASN A 5 4.69 0.30 -5.57
N LYS A 6 5.69 -0.58 -5.40
CA LYS A 6 6.45 -0.75 -4.14
C LYS A 6 7.10 0.53 -3.66
N ASP A 7 7.66 1.31 -4.58
CA ASP A 7 8.34 2.56 -4.24
C ASP A 7 7.34 3.62 -3.77
N TRP A 8 6.17 3.70 -4.39
CA TRP A 8 5.06 4.51 -3.93
C TRP A 8 4.65 4.12 -2.49
N TYR A 9 4.46 2.83 -2.23
CA TYR A 9 4.04 2.38 -0.89
C TYR A 9 5.09 2.69 0.17
N LYS A 10 6.37 2.45 -0.12
CA LYS A 10 7.48 2.77 0.79
C LYS A 10 7.60 4.27 1.04
N GLU A 11 7.42 5.10 0.01
CA GLU A 11 7.42 6.56 0.16
C GLU A 11 6.22 7.03 1.01
N MET A 12 5.06 6.41 0.85
CA MET A 12 3.88 6.65 1.69
C MET A 12 4.14 6.30 3.15
N GLN A 13 4.80 5.18 3.44
CA GLN A 13 5.21 4.82 4.81
C GLN A 13 6.19 5.85 5.39
N VAL A 14 7.11 6.38 4.58
CA VAL A 14 8.00 7.46 5.01
C VAL A 14 7.21 8.71 5.36
N SER A 15 6.23 9.12 4.55
CA SER A 15 5.39 10.28 4.88
C SER A 15 4.58 10.08 6.16
N GLY A 16 3.94 8.91 6.32
CA GLY A 16 3.22 8.57 7.55
C GLY A 16 4.12 8.56 8.78
N PHE A 17 5.39 8.15 8.62
CA PHE A 17 6.39 8.17 9.68
C PHE A 17 6.82 9.59 10.07
N LEU A 18 6.83 10.55 9.15
CA LEU A 18 7.21 11.94 9.44
C LEU A 18 6.09 12.75 10.14
N ASN A 19 5.03 12.11 10.62
CA ASN A 19 4.06 12.76 11.49
C ASN A 19 4.67 13.00 12.88
N PHE A 20 4.61 14.25 13.34
CA PHE A 20 5.13 14.68 14.63
C PHE A 20 4.05 15.47 15.40
N PRO A 21 4.11 15.52 16.75
CA PRO A 21 3.18 16.30 17.54
C PRO A 21 3.17 17.78 17.16
N GLU A 22 2.00 18.39 17.09
CA GLU A 22 1.88 19.79 16.71
C GLU A 22 2.57 20.70 17.73
N THR A 23 2.48 20.31 19.01
CA THR A 23 2.95 21.07 20.18
C THR A 23 3.95 20.28 21.05
N VAL A 24 4.75 20.99 21.83
CA VAL A 24 5.67 20.35 22.80
C VAL A 24 4.86 19.65 23.89
N GLU A 25 3.73 20.23 24.27
CA GLU A 25 2.82 19.73 25.29
C GLU A 25 2.25 18.35 24.92
N GLU A 26 1.84 18.15 23.66
CA GLU A 26 1.42 16.84 23.13
C GLU A 26 2.56 15.81 23.20
N TRP A 27 3.77 16.19 22.79
CA TRP A 27 4.94 15.30 22.87
C TRP A 27 5.24 14.88 24.31
N GLU A 28 5.20 15.83 25.24
CA GLU A 28 5.40 15.52 26.66
C GLU A 28 4.27 14.64 27.23
N GLU A 29 3.03 14.81 26.75
CA GLU A 29 1.91 13.94 27.13
C GLU A 29 2.14 12.52 26.65
N MET A 30 2.54 12.31 25.40
CA MET A 30 2.87 10.99 24.86
C MET A 30 3.97 10.29 25.68
N LEU A 31 5.00 11.04 26.10
CA LEU A 31 6.05 10.51 26.96
C LEU A 31 5.50 10.09 28.34
N ARG A 32 4.66 10.91 28.97
CA ARG A 32 4.03 10.60 30.27
C ARG A 32 3.12 9.37 30.19
N GLU A 33 2.30 9.27 29.16
CA GLU A 33 1.39 8.12 28.99
C GLU A 33 2.17 6.83 28.74
N SER A 34 3.27 6.88 27.99
CA SER A 34 4.15 5.74 27.74
C SER A 34 4.85 5.25 29.01
N GLU A 35 5.27 6.19 29.87
CA GLU A 35 5.89 5.85 31.16
C GLU A 35 4.92 5.10 32.08
N LYS A 36 3.62 5.44 32.08
CA LYS A 36 2.59 4.74 32.87
C LYS A 36 2.50 3.25 32.55
N VAL A 37 2.75 2.88 31.29
CA VAL A 37 2.76 1.48 30.82
C VAL A 37 4.16 0.87 30.78
N ARG A 38 5.17 1.56 31.33
CA ARG A 38 6.60 1.15 31.36
C ARG A 38 7.18 0.92 29.96
N MET A 39 6.74 1.70 28.99
CA MET A 39 7.27 1.69 27.63
C MET A 39 8.32 2.80 27.47
N ASP A 40 9.53 2.44 27.05
CA ASP A 40 10.52 3.43 26.63
C ASP A 40 10.19 3.91 25.22
N TYR A 41 9.34 4.93 25.14
CA TYR A 41 8.83 5.45 23.88
C TYR A 41 9.94 6.01 22.98
N LYS A 42 10.93 6.68 23.57
CA LYS A 42 12.05 7.23 22.79
C LYS A 42 12.92 6.13 22.21
N GLN A 43 13.16 5.07 22.97
CA GLN A 43 13.88 3.91 22.44
C GLN A 43 13.12 3.24 21.30
N SER A 44 11.80 3.06 21.44
CA SER A 44 10.94 2.53 20.36
C SER A 44 11.06 3.37 19.08
N LEU A 45 10.97 4.71 19.19
CA LEU A 45 11.12 5.59 18.04
C LEU A 45 12.51 5.51 17.40
N ARG A 46 13.57 5.31 18.21
CA ARG A 46 14.93 5.12 17.68
C ARG A 46 15.06 3.83 16.88
N GLU A 47 14.42 2.76 17.35
CA GLU A 47 14.34 1.48 16.66
C GLU A 47 13.57 1.62 15.33
N ASP A 48 12.46 2.35 15.33
CA ASP A 48 11.69 2.64 14.10
C ASP A 48 12.52 3.40 13.06
N VAL A 49 13.34 4.38 13.49
CA VAL A 49 14.25 5.11 12.58
C VAL A 49 15.28 4.16 11.97
N GLU A 50 15.85 3.22 12.74
CA GLU A 50 16.83 2.27 12.20
C GLU A 50 16.19 1.26 11.25
N GLU A 51 14.99 0.76 11.58
CA GLU A 51 14.23 -0.15 10.70
C GLU A 51 13.94 0.51 9.35
N LYS A 52 13.56 1.79 9.35
CA LYS A 52 13.14 2.52 8.15
C LYS A 52 14.29 3.28 7.47
N LYS A 53 15.51 3.16 7.97
CA LYS A 53 16.66 3.98 7.58
C LYS A 53 16.96 3.97 6.09
N GLU A 54 16.89 2.80 5.45
CA GLU A 54 17.13 2.67 4.02
C GLU A 54 16.09 3.46 3.20
N ASP A 55 14.81 3.33 3.55
CA ASP A 55 13.73 4.05 2.88
C ASP A 55 13.79 5.55 3.19
N LEU A 56 14.09 5.95 4.44
CA LEU A 56 14.29 7.35 4.82
C LEU A 56 15.42 8.00 3.99
N LEU A 57 16.57 7.33 3.84
CA LEU A 57 17.69 7.85 3.04
C LEU A 57 17.40 7.87 1.54
N LYS A 58 16.56 6.94 1.05
CA LYS A 58 16.13 6.86 -0.35
C LYS A 58 15.19 7.99 -0.74
N PHE A 59 14.16 8.25 0.06
CA PHE A 59 13.06 9.17 -0.30
C PHE A 59 13.25 10.59 0.22
N LEU A 60 13.95 10.76 1.35
CA LEU A 60 14.12 12.10 1.92
C LEU A 60 15.30 12.85 1.31
N PRO A 61 15.17 14.19 1.15
CA PRO A 61 16.25 15.02 0.63
C PRO A 61 17.48 14.97 1.54
N LYS A 62 18.66 15.19 0.95
CA LYS A 62 19.95 15.19 1.66
C LYS A 62 20.01 16.18 2.84
N SER A 63 19.17 17.22 2.85
CA SER A 63 19.03 18.15 3.97
C SER A 63 18.51 17.49 5.25
N LEU A 64 17.77 16.37 5.14
CA LEU A 64 17.25 15.59 6.26
C LEU A 64 18.20 14.45 6.69
N HIS A 65 19.17 14.07 5.86
CA HIS A 65 20.09 12.94 6.14
C HIS A 65 20.87 13.07 7.46
N PRO A 66 21.35 14.24 7.90
CA PRO A 66 21.98 14.37 9.21
C PRO A 66 21.09 13.88 10.35
N TYR A 67 19.79 14.21 10.31
CA TYR A 67 18.80 13.83 11.33
C TYR A 67 18.46 12.33 11.31
N ILE A 68 18.66 11.67 10.17
CA ILE A 68 18.52 10.21 10.04
C ILE A 68 19.75 9.52 10.65
N HIS A 69 20.95 10.04 10.36
CA HIS A 69 22.20 9.44 10.84
C HIS A 69 22.42 9.60 12.34
N ASP A 70 22.00 10.72 12.93
CA ASP A 70 22.04 10.93 14.38
C ASP A 70 20.80 10.39 15.12
N ASN A 71 19.85 9.81 14.36
CA ASN A 71 18.62 9.21 14.85
C ASN A 71 17.75 10.20 15.64
N THR A 72 17.62 11.44 15.14
CA THR A 72 16.79 12.51 15.74
C THR A 72 15.60 12.92 14.88
N ILE A 73 15.47 12.39 13.66
CA ILE A 73 14.43 12.79 12.70
C ILE A 73 13.01 12.66 13.25
N ASN A 74 12.75 11.65 14.10
CA ASN A 74 11.45 11.43 14.73
C ASN A 74 11.51 10.83 16.15
N SER A 75 12.68 10.80 16.80
CA SER A 75 12.83 10.24 18.15
C SER A 75 12.78 11.30 19.26
N GLU A 76 12.69 12.57 18.87
CA GLU A 76 12.67 13.74 19.74
C GLU A 76 11.70 14.78 19.17
N TYR A 77 11.27 15.73 20.01
CA TYR A 77 10.48 16.86 19.52
C TYR A 77 11.30 17.68 18.51
N PRO A 78 10.80 17.92 17.28
CA PRO A 78 11.62 18.47 16.22
C PRO A 78 11.97 19.94 16.49
N SER A 79 13.22 20.30 16.21
CA SER A 79 13.61 21.72 16.14
C SER A 79 12.81 22.46 15.07
N ALA A 80 12.65 23.78 15.21
CA ALA A 80 11.95 24.60 14.21
C ALA A 80 12.49 24.42 12.77
N LYS A 81 13.81 24.19 12.63
CA LYS A 81 14.45 23.92 11.34
C LYS A 81 14.03 22.55 10.79
N LEU A 82 14.07 21.50 11.61
CA LEU A 82 13.69 20.15 11.22
C LEU A 82 12.20 20.10 10.85
N LYS A 83 11.33 20.68 11.71
CA LYS A 83 9.89 20.81 11.46
C LYS A 83 9.60 21.47 10.12
N LYS A 84 10.29 22.58 9.80
CA LYS A 84 10.15 23.24 8.50
C LYS A 84 10.54 22.34 7.32
N LEU A 85 11.68 21.63 7.41
CA LEU A 85 12.13 20.73 6.34
C LEU A 85 11.17 19.56 6.10
N MET A 86 10.61 18.99 7.18
CA MET A 86 9.63 17.90 7.09
C MET A 86 8.32 18.38 6.46
N LEU A 87 7.83 19.57 6.85
CA LEU A 87 6.63 20.18 6.26
C LEU A 87 6.81 20.48 4.77
N GLU A 88 7.93 21.10 4.38
CA GLU A 88 8.23 21.39 2.97
C GLU A 88 8.27 20.11 2.12
N TRP A 89 8.83 19.02 2.66
CA TRP A 89 8.83 17.74 1.95
C TRP A 89 7.44 17.10 1.89
N ASN A 90 6.67 17.14 2.98
CA ASN A 90 5.30 16.61 3.02
C ASN A 90 4.38 17.36 2.03
N GLU A 91 4.47 18.68 1.93
CA GLU A 91 3.70 19.47 0.95
C GLU A 91 4.01 19.07 -0.50
N ASP A 92 5.29 18.83 -0.84
CA ASP A 92 5.68 18.33 -2.16
C ASP A 92 5.17 16.90 -2.39
N TYR A 93 5.34 16.02 -1.39
CA TYR A 93 4.86 14.65 -1.43
C TYR A 93 3.34 14.59 -1.67
N GLU A 94 2.54 15.31 -0.88
CA GLU A 94 1.08 15.37 -1.04
C GLU A 94 0.68 15.82 -2.44
N LYS A 95 1.36 16.84 -2.99
CA LYS A 95 1.11 17.29 -4.35
C LYS A 95 1.42 16.21 -5.39
N ARG A 96 2.53 15.47 -5.24
CA ARG A 96 2.88 14.36 -6.13
C ARG A 96 1.86 13.23 -6.04
N MET A 97 1.42 12.89 -4.82
CA MET A 97 0.44 11.83 -4.59
C MET A 97 -0.94 12.18 -5.16
N ASN A 98 -1.41 13.40 -4.94
CA ASN A 98 -2.68 13.87 -5.51
C ASN A 98 -2.68 13.80 -7.04
N ASN A 99 -1.57 14.19 -7.69
CA ASN A 99 -1.44 14.08 -9.14
C ASN A 99 -1.43 12.62 -9.61
N LEU A 100 -0.79 11.73 -8.86
CA LEU A 100 -0.71 10.31 -9.18
C LEU A 100 -2.07 9.61 -9.03
N GLU A 101 -2.77 9.88 -7.94
CA GLU A 101 -4.12 9.38 -7.68
C GLU A 101 -5.08 9.87 -8.77
N GLN A 102 -5.06 11.16 -9.10
CA GLN A 102 -5.88 11.71 -10.18
C GLN A 102 -5.58 11.03 -11.51
N ALA A 103 -4.31 10.79 -11.85
CA ALA A 103 -3.95 10.09 -13.08
C ALA A 103 -4.47 8.64 -13.11
N CYS A 104 -4.45 7.94 -11.96
CA CYS A 104 -5.02 6.60 -11.86
C CYS A 104 -6.55 6.61 -12.06
N ILE A 105 -7.25 7.56 -11.42
CA ILE A 105 -8.70 7.75 -11.55
C ILE A 105 -9.07 8.09 -13.00
N ASP A 106 -8.35 9.02 -13.62
CA ASP A 106 -8.57 9.44 -15.01
C ASP A 106 -8.38 8.26 -15.97
N ASN A 107 -7.32 7.47 -15.75
CA ASN A 107 -7.07 6.27 -16.54
C ASN A 107 -8.23 5.28 -16.43
N TYR A 108 -8.59 4.87 -15.20
CA TYR A 108 -9.69 3.95 -14.96
C TYR A 108 -11.00 4.45 -15.59
N THR A 109 -11.33 5.73 -15.38
CA THR A 109 -12.53 6.36 -15.93
C THR A 109 -12.55 6.29 -17.46
N SER A 110 -11.41 6.49 -18.13
CA SER A 110 -11.31 6.44 -19.59
C SER A 110 -11.46 5.03 -20.19
N ILE A 111 -11.20 3.99 -19.39
CA ILE A 111 -11.21 2.59 -19.83
C ILE A 111 -12.44 1.81 -19.33
N LYS A 112 -13.14 2.30 -18.32
CA LYS A 112 -14.23 1.60 -17.61
C LYS A 112 -15.27 0.98 -18.55
N GLU A 113 -15.76 1.75 -19.52
CA GLU A 113 -16.80 1.28 -20.46
C GLU A 113 -16.34 0.18 -21.43
N LYS A 114 -15.03 -0.02 -21.56
CA LYS A 114 -14.43 -1.04 -22.42
C LYS A 114 -14.06 -2.32 -21.67
N LEU A 115 -14.10 -2.28 -20.33
CA LEU A 115 -13.82 -3.44 -19.49
C LEU A 115 -15.06 -4.34 -19.41
N PRO A 116 -14.89 -5.67 -19.27
CA PRO A 116 -15.99 -6.55 -18.91
C PRO A 116 -16.62 -6.12 -17.57
N GLN A 117 -17.93 -6.30 -17.43
CA GLN A 117 -18.67 -5.87 -16.23
C GLN A 117 -18.12 -6.49 -14.93
N ASN A 118 -17.68 -7.75 -14.97
CA ASN A 118 -17.12 -8.41 -13.80
C ASN A 118 -15.74 -7.83 -13.41
N VAL A 119 -14.98 -7.32 -14.38
CA VAL A 119 -13.69 -6.66 -14.13
C VAL A 119 -13.91 -5.30 -13.49
N VAL A 120 -14.91 -4.54 -13.97
CA VAL A 120 -15.36 -3.30 -13.34
C VAL A 120 -15.77 -3.55 -11.88
N GLN A 121 -16.57 -4.58 -11.65
CA GLN A 121 -17.01 -4.95 -10.31
C GLN A 121 -15.85 -5.37 -9.40
N LEU A 122 -14.87 -6.12 -9.92
CA LEU A 122 -13.66 -6.48 -9.18
C LEU A 122 -12.88 -5.24 -8.74
N HIS A 123 -12.74 -4.24 -9.61
CA HIS A 123 -12.03 -3.00 -9.28
C HIS A 123 -12.73 -2.20 -8.20
N GLU A 124 -14.06 -2.17 -8.22
CA GLU A 124 -14.89 -1.39 -7.29
C GLU A 124 -15.02 -2.04 -5.90
N TYR A 125 -14.64 -3.31 -5.75
CA TYR A 125 -14.55 -3.93 -4.44
C TYR A 125 -13.40 -3.37 -3.60
N SER A 126 -13.69 -3.06 -2.34
CA SER A 126 -12.70 -2.65 -1.34
C SER A 126 -11.91 -3.85 -0.85
N LEU A 127 -10.97 -4.32 -1.66
CA LEU A 127 -10.15 -5.49 -1.35
C LEU A 127 -8.95 -5.18 -0.44
N HIS A 128 -8.71 -3.91 -0.10
CA HIS A 128 -7.71 -3.52 0.91
C HIS A 128 -7.92 -4.35 2.19
N ASP A 129 -6.84 -4.90 2.74
CA ASP A 129 -6.81 -5.81 3.89
C ASP A 129 -7.40 -7.21 3.67
N SER A 130 -7.79 -7.56 2.43
CA SER A 130 -8.15 -8.95 2.13
C SER A 130 -6.93 -9.85 2.22
N VAL A 131 -7.09 -11.05 2.77
CA VAL A 131 -6.00 -12.02 2.92
C VAL A 131 -6.14 -13.15 1.90
N VAL A 132 -5.08 -13.44 1.16
CA VAL A 132 -5.04 -14.57 0.23
C VAL A 132 -5.14 -15.88 1.00
N LYS A 133 -6.19 -16.66 0.74
CA LYS A 133 -6.41 -18.00 1.31
C LYS A 133 -5.92 -19.11 0.41
N SER A 134 -6.08 -18.98 -0.90
CA SER A 134 -5.54 -19.93 -1.86
C SER A 134 -5.30 -19.29 -3.22
N VAL A 135 -4.30 -19.83 -3.92
CA VAL A 135 -4.04 -19.55 -5.32
C VAL A 135 -3.99 -20.90 -6.05
N GLU A 136 -4.91 -21.09 -7.00
CA GLU A 136 -5.08 -22.37 -7.68
C GLU A 136 -5.04 -22.18 -9.19
N ARG A 137 -4.05 -22.79 -9.85
CA ARG A 137 -3.99 -22.84 -11.31
C ARG A 137 -4.69 -24.11 -11.81
N ARG A 138 -5.91 -23.97 -12.32
CA ARG A 138 -6.73 -25.10 -12.79
C ARG A 138 -6.35 -25.56 -14.20
N SER A 139 -5.85 -24.64 -15.02
CA SER A 139 -5.31 -24.88 -16.35
C SER A 139 -4.34 -23.75 -16.72
N GLU A 140 -3.71 -23.82 -17.89
CA GLU A 140 -2.83 -22.75 -18.38
C GLU A 140 -3.54 -21.39 -18.48
N ASN A 141 -4.85 -21.39 -18.74
CA ASN A 141 -5.66 -20.19 -18.98
C ASN A 141 -6.66 -19.84 -17.87
N THR A 142 -6.65 -20.59 -16.74
CA THR A 142 -7.59 -20.40 -15.63
C THR A 142 -6.86 -20.37 -14.30
N LEU A 143 -6.99 -19.24 -13.59
CA LEU A 143 -6.45 -19.00 -12.26
C LEU A 143 -7.59 -18.69 -11.29
N ILE A 144 -7.55 -19.26 -10.10
CA ILE A 144 -8.51 -18.97 -9.04
C ILE A 144 -7.74 -18.41 -7.85
N ILE A 145 -8.18 -17.27 -7.33
CA ILE A 145 -7.71 -16.70 -6.08
C ILE A 145 -8.89 -16.67 -5.10
N THR A 146 -8.69 -17.24 -3.92
CA THR A 146 -9.66 -17.13 -2.82
C THR A 146 -9.14 -16.15 -1.79
N LEU A 147 -9.96 -15.18 -1.43
CA LEU A 147 -9.69 -14.16 -0.43
C LEU A 147 -10.59 -14.34 0.78
N ASP A 148 -10.02 -14.12 1.95
CA ASP A 148 -10.73 -13.80 3.19
C ASP A 148 -10.87 -12.27 3.26
N CYS A 149 -12.11 -11.81 3.28
CA CYS A 149 -12.49 -10.40 3.25
C CYS A 149 -13.16 -9.95 4.57
N SER A 150 -13.19 -10.81 5.59
CA SER A 150 -13.87 -10.54 6.87
C SER A 150 -13.29 -9.35 7.66
N GLY A 151 -12.03 -8.99 7.39
CA GLY A 151 -11.36 -7.81 7.96
C GLY A 151 -11.53 -6.52 7.15
N THR A 152 -12.27 -6.55 6.05
CA THR A 152 -12.37 -5.43 5.10
C THR A 152 -13.66 -4.63 5.27
N PHE A 153 -13.77 -3.51 4.56
CA PHE A 153 -15.01 -2.73 4.45
C PHE A 153 -16.00 -3.29 3.42
N SER A 154 -15.78 -4.51 2.93
CA SER A 154 -16.67 -5.16 1.95
C SER A 154 -17.95 -5.70 2.59
N GLU A 155 -19.00 -5.85 1.79
CA GLU A 155 -20.29 -6.45 2.24
C GLU A 155 -20.26 -7.99 2.29
N PHE A 156 -19.08 -8.61 2.16
CA PHE A 156 -18.89 -10.06 2.09
C PHE A 156 -17.62 -10.46 2.83
N ASP A 157 -17.63 -11.65 3.45
CA ASP A 157 -16.51 -12.19 4.21
C ASP A 157 -15.56 -13.03 3.35
N LYS A 158 -16.02 -13.46 2.18
CA LYS A 158 -15.24 -14.29 1.26
C LYS A 158 -15.46 -13.89 -0.18
N LEU A 159 -14.36 -13.84 -0.93
CA LEU A 159 -14.40 -13.65 -2.38
C LEU A 159 -13.56 -14.72 -3.08
N GLN A 160 -14.15 -15.41 -4.05
CA GLN A 160 -13.41 -16.22 -5.00
C GLN A 160 -13.40 -15.51 -6.36
N ILE A 161 -12.20 -15.24 -6.87
CA ILE A 161 -11.96 -14.61 -8.16
C ILE A 161 -11.44 -15.68 -9.12
N THR A 162 -12.21 -16.01 -10.14
CA THR A 162 -11.78 -16.93 -11.20
C THR A 162 -11.42 -16.13 -12.44
N PHE A 163 -10.13 -15.99 -12.72
CA PHE A 163 -9.62 -15.38 -13.95
C PHE A 163 -9.70 -16.36 -15.11
N THR A 164 -10.19 -15.90 -16.25
CA THR A 164 -10.35 -16.71 -17.47
C THR A 164 -9.60 -16.09 -18.64
N GLY A 165 -9.06 -16.95 -19.52
CA GLY A 165 -8.21 -16.49 -20.62
C GLY A 165 -6.91 -15.85 -20.12
N VAL A 166 -6.34 -16.38 -19.04
CA VAL A 166 -5.08 -15.89 -18.46
C VAL A 166 -3.95 -16.05 -19.48
N THR A 167 -3.23 -14.97 -19.76
CA THR A 167 -2.09 -14.94 -20.68
C THR A 167 -0.76 -14.65 -19.96
N LYS A 168 -0.83 -13.99 -18.81
CA LYS A 168 0.33 -13.69 -17.95
C LYS A 168 -0.12 -13.69 -16.50
N CYS A 169 0.70 -14.26 -15.64
CA CYS A 169 0.45 -14.27 -14.20
C CYS A 169 1.78 -14.43 -13.46
N SER A 170 2.13 -13.44 -12.64
CA SER A 170 3.37 -13.45 -11.84
C SER A 170 3.14 -13.84 -10.38
N ILE A 171 1.93 -14.25 -9.99
CA ILE A 171 1.66 -14.67 -8.61
C ILE A 171 2.42 -15.97 -8.31
N PRO A 172 3.13 -16.06 -7.17
CA PRO A 172 3.74 -17.30 -6.70
C PRO A 172 2.70 -18.39 -6.35
N GLU A 173 3.09 -19.66 -6.38
CA GLU A 173 2.21 -20.78 -6.01
C GLU A 173 1.93 -20.84 -4.50
N ASN A 174 2.90 -20.48 -3.66
CA ASN A 174 2.77 -20.42 -2.20
C ASN A 174 2.62 -18.97 -1.76
N PHE A 175 1.42 -18.43 -1.91
CA PHE A 175 1.11 -17.02 -1.64
C PHE A 175 -0.02 -16.84 -0.62
N GLU A 176 -0.34 -17.90 0.13
CA GLU A 176 -1.31 -17.84 1.23
C GLU A 176 -0.79 -16.94 2.36
N GLY A 177 -1.70 -16.16 2.95
CA GLY A 177 -1.41 -15.22 4.02
C GLY A 177 -1.03 -13.82 3.54
N ALA A 178 -0.87 -13.60 2.24
CA ALA A 178 -0.56 -12.29 1.68
C ALA A 178 -1.74 -11.33 1.78
N TRP A 179 -1.48 -10.14 2.32
CA TRP A 179 -2.47 -9.06 2.45
C TRP A 179 -2.50 -8.23 1.19
N TRP A 180 -3.70 -8.00 0.67
CA TRP A 180 -3.95 -7.16 -0.50
C TRP A 180 -3.89 -5.68 -0.08
N LEU A 181 -2.86 -4.97 -0.51
CA LEU A 181 -2.67 -3.56 -0.17
C LEU A 181 -3.43 -2.66 -1.13
N CYS A 182 -3.17 -2.79 -2.42
CA CYS A 182 -3.84 -1.98 -3.43
C CYS A 182 -3.81 -2.65 -4.79
N HIS A 183 -4.67 -2.19 -5.69
CA HIS A 183 -4.70 -2.67 -7.07
C HIS A 183 -5.02 -1.55 -8.07
N GLU A 184 -4.61 -1.78 -9.30
CA GLU A 184 -4.91 -0.95 -10.46
C GLU A 184 -5.29 -1.84 -11.64
N ILE A 185 -6.11 -1.31 -12.55
CA ILE A 185 -6.53 -2.02 -13.75
C ILE A 185 -6.19 -1.19 -14.98
N ASP A 186 -5.75 -1.87 -16.03
CA ASP A 186 -5.59 -1.30 -17.36
C ASP A 186 -6.13 -2.21 -18.47
N LEU A 187 -6.37 -1.65 -19.66
CA LEU A 187 -6.72 -2.41 -20.86
C LEU A 187 -5.48 -2.96 -21.55
N ILE A 188 -5.64 -4.17 -22.09
CA ILE A 188 -4.69 -4.77 -23.02
C ILE A 188 -5.42 -5.20 -24.30
N HIS A 189 -4.68 -5.62 -25.32
CA HIS A 189 -5.26 -5.95 -26.63
C HIS A 189 -6.44 -6.94 -26.56
N GLU A 190 -6.33 -7.97 -25.71
CA GLU A 190 -7.39 -8.96 -25.48
C GLU A 190 -7.66 -9.14 -23.97
N GLY A 191 -8.30 -8.14 -23.36
CA GLY A 191 -8.75 -8.21 -21.97
C GLY A 191 -8.22 -7.07 -21.10
N PHE A 192 -7.80 -7.40 -19.89
CA PHE A 192 -7.29 -6.45 -18.91
C PHE A 192 -6.00 -6.94 -18.25
N GLU A 193 -5.23 -5.99 -17.73
CA GLU A 193 -4.12 -6.22 -16.80
C GLU A 193 -4.55 -5.74 -15.41
N LEU A 194 -4.42 -6.61 -14.42
CA LEU A 194 -4.56 -6.29 -13.01
C LEU A 194 -3.16 -6.26 -12.38
N GLY A 195 -2.79 -5.09 -11.87
CA GLY A 195 -1.66 -4.94 -10.97
C GLY A 195 -2.15 -4.99 -9.53
N VAL A 196 -1.47 -5.76 -8.67
CA VAL A 196 -1.75 -5.83 -7.24
C VAL A 196 -0.45 -5.71 -6.46
N LEU A 197 -0.44 -4.91 -5.40
CA LEU A 197 0.62 -4.90 -4.39
C LEU A 197 0.17 -5.68 -3.16
N PHE A 198 1.03 -6.57 -2.67
CA PHE A 198 0.82 -7.35 -1.46
C PHE A 198 1.86 -7.01 -0.39
N ASP A 199 1.54 -7.22 0.89
CA ASP A 199 2.43 -6.91 2.03
C ASP A 199 3.34 -8.06 2.47
N CYS A 200 2.84 -9.29 2.52
CA CYS A 200 3.59 -10.43 3.06
C CYS A 200 3.35 -11.73 2.24
N PRO A 201 4.19 -12.03 1.23
CA PRO A 201 5.42 -11.31 0.87
C PRO A 201 5.15 -9.95 0.19
N PHE A 202 6.07 -9.00 0.38
CA PHE A 202 5.95 -7.65 -0.20
C PHE A 202 6.22 -7.68 -1.70
N GLU A 203 5.18 -7.94 -2.50
CA GLU A 203 5.30 -8.26 -3.93
C GLU A 203 4.31 -7.53 -4.84
N GLU A 204 4.82 -7.14 -6.02
CA GLU A 204 3.97 -6.65 -7.11
C GLU A 204 3.61 -7.83 -8.02
N VAL A 205 2.33 -8.07 -8.13
CA VAL A 205 1.79 -9.13 -8.96
C VAL A 205 1.08 -8.51 -10.16
N THR A 206 1.25 -9.14 -11.31
CA THR A 206 0.55 -8.80 -12.55
C THR A 206 -0.21 -10.01 -13.04
N ILE A 207 -1.50 -9.82 -13.33
CA ILE A 207 -2.37 -10.83 -13.92
C ILE A 207 -3.01 -10.23 -15.18
N CYS A 208 -2.73 -10.81 -16.34
CA CYS A 208 -3.39 -10.48 -17.60
C CYS A 208 -4.40 -11.56 -17.94
N ALA A 209 -5.66 -11.18 -18.11
CA ALA A 209 -6.76 -12.10 -18.37
C ALA A 209 -7.82 -11.46 -19.27
N LYS A 210 -8.70 -12.29 -19.86
CA LYS A 210 -9.81 -11.81 -20.70
C LYS A 210 -10.97 -11.28 -19.85
N ASP A 211 -11.32 -12.01 -18.80
CA ASP A 211 -12.43 -11.70 -17.90
C ASP A 211 -12.26 -12.41 -16.55
N VAL A 212 -13.11 -12.07 -15.59
CA VAL A 212 -13.20 -12.71 -14.26
C VAL A 212 -14.62 -13.19 -13.97
N LEU A 213 -14.74 -14.20 -13.13
CA LEU A 213 -15.98 -14.58 -12.47
C LEU A 213 -15.80 -14.34 -10.97
N LEU A 214 -16.76 -13.66 -10.37
CA LEU A 214 -16.74 -13.29 -8.96
C LEU A 214 -17.78 -14.13 -8.22
N LYS A 215 -17.36 -14.81 -7.15
CA LYS A 215 -18.26 -15.54 -6.26
C LYS A 215 -18.04 -15.07 -4.82
N ILE A 216 -19.01 -14.32 -4.32
CA ILE A 216 -19.05 -13.86 -2.93
C ILE A 216 -19.59 -14.96 -1.99
N GLY A 217 -19.20 -14.89 -0.73
CA GLY A 217 -19.72 -15.72 0.35
C GLY A 217 -19.64 -15.00 1.70
N ASN A 218 -20.37 -15.55 2.66
CA ASN A 218 -20.31 -15.22 4.08
C ASN A 218 -19.70 -16.40 4.83
#